data_AF-A0A0H4IWA5-F1
#
_entry.id   AF-A0A0H4IWA5-F1
#
_cell.length_a   1.000
_cell.length_b   1.000
_cell.length_c   1.000
_cell.angle_alpha   90.00
_cell.angle_beta   90.00
_cell.angle_gamma   90.00
#
_symmetry.space_group_name_H-M   'P 1'
#
loop_
_entity.id
_entity.type
_entity.pdbx_description
1 polymer ?
#
loop_
_entity_poly.entity_id
_entity_poly.type
_entity_poly.pdbx_seq_one_letter_code
_entity_poly.pdbx_strand_id
1 'polypeptide(L)'
;MGRHFGRRRFLTAAAVAVAGAAVSFLPNPFAAGGEKRNMDKKRDENVFFWKGVALGSGAELRLFGVDDRQAADLVNKVLAEVARLEKMFSLYREDSLISRLNRDGYLTSPPADFLELLSLAAIFTR
;
A
#
# COMPACT_ATOMS: atom_id res chain seq x y z
N MET A 1 -25.07 -19.01 22.04
CA MET A 1 -23.64 -19.05 22.40
C MET A 1 -22.88 -18.01 21.60
N GLY A 2 -22.27 -17.04 22.29
CA GLY A 2 -21.76 -15.79 21.71
C GLY A 2 -20.45 -15.93 20.95
N ARG A 3 -20.39 -15.34 19.75
CA ARG A 3 -19.15 -15.15 19.01
C ARG A 3 -18.40 -13.94 19.56
N HIS A 4 -17.39 -14.21 20.39
CA HIS A 4 -16.35 -13.26 20.75
C HIS A 4 -15.58 -12.85 19.47
N PHE A 5 -15.98 -11.75 18.83
CA PHE A 5 -15.17 -11.10 17.79
C PHE A 5 -14.01 -10.35 18.46
N GLY A 6 -12.89 -11.05 18.65
CA GLY A 6 -11.67 -10.48 19.19
C GLY A 6 -10.99 -9.52 18.21
N ARG A 7 -11.18 -8.21 18.43
CA ARG A 7 -10.29 -7.02 18.28
C ARG A 7 -9.09 -6.96 17.30
N ARG A 8 -8.84 -7.93 16.42
CA ARG A 8 -7.74 -7.87 15.44
C ARG A 8 -8.20 -7.05 14.24
N ARG A 9 -7.83 -5.76 14.21
CA ARG A 9 -8.04 -4.87 13.06
C ARG A 9 -7.16 -5.33 11.91
N PHE A 10 -7.76 -5.87 10.86
CA PHE A 10 -7.07 -6.17 9.60
C PHE A 10 -6.85 -4.86 8.84
N LEU A 11 -5.63 -4.61 8.37
CA LEU A 11 -5.34 -3.53 7.42
C LEU A 11 -5.60 -4.06 6.01
N THR A 12 -6.59 -3.48 5.33
CA THR A 12 -6.89 -3.80 3.93
C THR A 12 -6.49 -2.59 3.08
N ALA A 13 -5.51 -2.77 2.19
CA ALA A 13 -5.18 -1.80 1.15
C ALA A 13 -5.54 -2.41 -0.21
N ALA A 14 -6.22 -1.63 -1.06
CA ALA A 14 -6.50 -1.97 -2.45
C ALA A 14 -5.86 -0.90 -3.34
N ALA A 15 -5.13 -1.32 -4.37
CA ALA A 15 -4.53 -0.43 -5.36
C ALA A 15 -4.94 -0.87 -6.77
N VAL A 16 -5.26 0.10 -7.62
CA VAL A 16 -5.58 -0.09 -9.05
C VAL A 16 -4.43 0.54 -9.85
N ALA A 17 -3.68 -0.27 -10.59
CA ALA A 17 -2.66 0.23 -11.51
C ALA A 17 -3.28 0.47 -12.89
N VAL A 18 -3.36 1.72 -13.34
CA VAL A 18 -3.72 2.05 -14.73
C VAL A 18 -2.45 2.02 -15.58
N ALA A 19 -2.10 0.83 -16.09
CA ALA A 19 -1.02 0.70 -17.06
C ALA A 19 -1.60 0.88 -18.48
N GLY A 20 -1.35 2.02 -19.11
CA GLY A 20 -1.53 2.18 -20.55
C GLY A 20 -1.94 3.57 -21.03
N ALA A 21 -0.98 4.33 -21.55
CA ALA A 21 -0.93 4.81 -22.94
C ALA A 21 0.05 5.98 -23.06
N ALA A 22 1.18 5.73 -23.73
CA ALA A 22 2.02 6.80 -24.25
C ALA A 22 1.17 7.67 -25.20
N VAL A 23 0.93 8.93 -24.82
CA VAL A 23 0.26 9.90 -25.68
C VAL A 23 1.29 10.39 -26.68
N SER A 24 1.23 9.84 -27.90
CA SER A 24 2.01 10.27 -29.04
C SER A 24 1.09 10.34 -30.27
N PHE A 25 0.85 11.58 -30.70
CA PHE A 25 0.47 12.05 -32.04
C PHE A 25 -0.98 11.85 -32.57
N LEU A 26 -1.68 12.99 -32.62
CA LEU A 26 -2.62 13.50 -33.67
C LEU A 26 -4.00 12.83 -33.87
N PRO A 27 -5.11 13.62 -33.96
CA PRO A 27 -6.46 13.09 -34.05
C PRO A 27 -6.87 12.82 -35.50
N ASN A 28 -7.31 11.59 -35.80
CA ASN A 28 -8.02 11.28 -37.05
C ASN A 28 -9.50 10.96 -36.75
N PRO A 29 -10.46 11.83 -37.11
CA PRO A 29 -11.87 11.69 -36.71
C PRO A 29 -12.72 10.73 -37.59
N PHE A 30 -12.11 9.81 -38.36
CA PHE A 30 -12.82 9.02 -39.40
C PHE A 30 -12.65 7.49 -39.38
N ALA A 31 -12.13 6.89 -38.30
CA ALA A 31 -12.16 5.42 -38.11
C ALA A 31 -13.25 5.07 -37.08
N ALA A 32 -14.53 5.03 -37.44
CA ALA A 32 -15.21 3.91 -38.10
C ALA A 32 -14.98 2.55 -37.40
N GLY A 33 -16.06 1.97 -36.88
CA GLY A 33 -16.24 0.52 -36.88
C GLY A 33 -15.93 -0.25 -35.60
N GLY A 34 -16.83 -0.13 -34.62
CA GLY A 34 -17.38 -1.26 -33.84
C GLY A 34 -16.48 -2.43 -33.42
N GLU A 35 -15.82 -2.35 -32.25
CA GLU A 35 -15.36 -3.55 -31.54
C GLU A 35 -15.05 -3.33 -30.03
N LYS A 36 -15.77 -2.45 -29.32
CA LYS A 36 -15.45 -2.07 -27.92
C LYS A 36 -16.42 -2.58 -26.84
N ARG A 37 -17.14 -3.67 -27.08
CA ARG A 37 -18.19 -4.15 -26.15
C ARG A 37 -17.90 -5.45 -25.39
N ASN A 38 -16.76 -6.11 -25.64
CA ASN A 38 -16.37 -7.37 -24.96
C ASN A 38 -15.12 -7.27 -24.06
N MET A 39 -14.43 -6.12 -24.00
CA MET A 39 -13.23 -5.94 -23.16
C MET A 39 -13.54 -5.61 -21.68
N ASP A 40 -14.78 -5.25 -21.37
CA ASP A 40 -15.18 -4.78 -20.03
C ASP A 40 -15.52 -5.92 -19.06
N LYS A 41 -15.77 -7.14 -19.58
CA LYS A 41 -16.26 -8.27 -18.76
C LYS A 41 -15.16 -9.19 -18.22
N LYS A 42 -13.91 -9.05 -18.68
CA LYS A 42 -12.76 -9.87 -18.27
C LYS A 42 -11.83 -9.19 -17.26
N ARG A 43 -12.10 -7.92 -16.93
CA ARG A 43 -11.26 -7.14 -15.99
C ARG A 43 -11.46 -7.52 -14.52
N ASP A 44 -12.58 -8.14 -14.18
CA ASP A 44 -12.86 -8.61 -12.81
C ASP A 44 -12.25 -10.00 -12.48
N GLU A 45 -11.63 -10.69 -13.45
CA GLU A 45 -11.28 -12.10 -13.29
C GLU A 45 -9.86 -12.37 -12.78
N ASN A 46 -8.94 -11.38 -12.81
CA ASN A 46 -7.58 -11.59 -12.30
C ASN A 46 -7.31 -10.76 -11.04
N VAL A 47 -7.58 -11.37 -9.89
CA VAL A 47 -7.28 -10.83 -8.57
C VAL A 47 -6.10 -11.61 -7.97
N PHE A 48 -4.96 -10.94 -7.82
CA PHE A 48 -3.84 -11.50 -7.08
C PHE A 48 -4.04 -11.25 -5.57
N PHE A 49 -3.90 -12.31 -4.77
CA PHE A 49 -4.09 -12.28 -3.33
C PHE A 49 -2.79 -12.64 -2.60
N TRP A 50 -2.26 -11.69 -1.82
CA TRP A 50 -1.17 -11.93 -0.88
C TRP A 50 -1.69 -11.90 0.55
N LYS A 51 -1.21 -12.84 1.37
CA LYS A 51 -1.48 -12.91 2.80
C LYS A 51 -0.20 -13.22 3.56
N GLY A 52 0.03 -12.48 4.64
CA GLY A 52 1.22 -12.65 5.47
C GLY A 52 1.14 -11.88 6.78
N VAL A 53 2.31 -11.51 7.29
CA VAL A 53 2.46 -10.71 8.50
C VAL A 53 3.13 -9.38 8.14
N ALA A 54 2.56 -8.29 8.62
CA ALA A 54 3.08 -6.93 8.48
C ALA A 54 2.70 -6.12 9.72
N LEU A 55 3.60 -5.24 10.20
CA LEU A 55 3.37 -4.39 11.38
C LEU A 55 3.01 -5.22 12.62
N GLY A 56 3.64 -6.38 12.79
CA GLY A 56 3.37 -7.31 13.89
C GLY A 56 1.97 -7.96 13.87
N SER A 57 1.21 -7.82 12.78
CA SER A 57 -0.16 -8.31 12.66
C SER A 57 -0.41 -9.04 11.34
N GLY A 58 -1.49 -9.82 11.27
CA GLY A 58 -1.88 -10.46 10.01
C GLY A 58 -2.36 -9.41 9.01
N ALA A 59 -1.84 -9.48 7.78
CA ALA A 59 -2.15 -8.54 6.71
C ALA A 59 -2.52 -9.24 5.40
N GLU A 60 -3.33 -8.57 4.59
CA GLU A 60 -3.76 -9.04 3.28
C GLU A 60 -3.62 -7.90 2.25
N LEU A 61 -3.13 -8.23 1.06
CA LEU A 61 -3.02 -7.32 -0.09
C LEU A 61 -3.74 -7.95 -1.27
N ARG A 62 -4.64 -7.19 -1.90
CA ARG A 62 -5.39 -7.60 -3.09
C ARG A 62 -5.07 -6.67 -4.24
N LEU A 63 -4.54 -7.21 -5.32
CA LEU A 63 -4.17 -6.48 -6.53
C LEU A 63 -5.09 -6.90 -7.66
N PHE A 64 -5.71 -5.91 -8.31
CA PHE A 64 -6.69 -6.13 -9.37
C PHE A 64 -6.10 -5.70 -10.71
N GLY A 65 -6.32 -6.50 -11.77
CA GLY A 65 -5.95 -6.13 -13.14
C GLY A 65 -4.44 -6.14 -13.41
N VAL A 66 -3.66 -6.88 -12.61
CA VAL A 66 -2.22 -7.09 -12.81
C VAL A 66 -1.95 -8.53 -13.21
N ASP A 67 -0.90 -8.77 -13.99
CA ASP A 67 -0.40 -10.13 -14.23
C ASP A 67 0.44 -10.62 -13.03
N ASP A 68 0.74 -11.93 -12.98
CA ASP A 68 1.44 -12.54 -11.84
C ASP A 68 2.83 -11.95 -11.58
N ARG A 69 3.55 -11.53 -12.63
CA ARG A 69 4.89 -10.96 -12.51
C ARG A 69 4.81 -9.55 -11.91
N GLN A 70 3.91 -8.72 -12.45
CA GLN A 70 3.63 -7.38 -11.92
C GLN A 70 3.13 -7.46 -10.49
N ALA A 71 2.27 -8.43 -10.16
CA ALA A 71 1.77 -8.63 -8.82
C ALA A 71 2.89 -8.98 -7.83
N ALA A 72 3.79 -9.89 -8.19
CA ALA A 72 4.95 -10.24 -7.37
C ALA A 72 5.87 -9.03 -7.13
N ASP A 73 6.14 -8.24 -8.17
CA ASP A 73 6.95 -7.02 -8.06
C ASP A 73 6.29 -5.97 -7.14
N LEU A 74 4.96 -5.79 -7.25
CA LEU A 74 4.20 -4.87 -6.40
C LEU A 74 4.17 -5.33 -4.93
N VAL A 75 3.94 -6.62 -4.69
CA VAL A 75 4.00 -7.19 -3.34
C VAL A 75 5.37 -6.93 -2.71
N ASN A 76 6.45 -7.21 -3.43
CA ASN A 76 7.81 -6.97 -2.93
C ASN A 76 8.05 -5.50 -2.58
N LYS A 77 7.56 -4.56 -3.41
CA LYS A 77 7.64 -3.12 -3.13
C LYS A 77 6.85 -2.74 -1.87
N VAL A 78 5.63 -3.24 -1.72
CA VAL A 78 4.79 -2.97 -0.54
C VAL A 78 5.46 -3.53 0.73
N LEU A 79 6.00 -4.74 0.68
CA LEU A 79 6.68 -5.33 1.83
C LEU A 79 7.98 -4.61 2.18
N ALA A 80 8.75 -4.17 1.18
CA ALA A 80 9.92 -3.34 1.42
C ALA A 80 9.55 -2.01 2.10
N GLU A 81 8.43 -1.40 1.69
CA GLU A 81 7.94 -0.15 2.28
C GLU A 81 7.41 -0.35 3.71
N VAL A 82 6.67 -1.42 3.97
CA VAL A 82 6.26 -1.80 5.33
C VAL A 82 7.49 -2.01 6.21
N ALA A 83 8.51 -2.73 5.74
CA ALA A 83 9.73 -2.96 6.49
C ALA A 83 10.50 -1.64 6.77
N ARG A 84 10.49 -0.69 5.84
CA ARG A 84 11.04 0.66 6.04
C ARG A 84 10.28 1.40 7.14
N LEU A 85 8.95 1.38 7.11
CA LEU A 85 8.10 2.00 8.13
C LEU A 85 8.27 1.34 9.51
N GLU A 86 8.41 0.01 9.59
CA GLU A 86 8.69 -0.68 10.85
C GLU A 86 10.02 -0.24 11.49
N LYS A 87 11.06 0.00 10.69
CA LYS A 87 12.33 0.55 11.19
C LYS A 87 12.17 1.96 11.76
N MET A 88 11.16 2.71 11.35
CA MET A 88 10.93 4.06 11.84
C MET A 88 9.99 4.09 13.05
N PHE A 89 8.93 3.28 13.04
CA PHE A 89 7.77 3.44 13.94
C PHE A 89 7.49 2.25 14.88
N SER A 90 8.33 1.22 14.91
CA SER A 90 8.13 0.12 15.85
C SER A 90 8.63 0.45 17.26
N LEU A 91 7.73 0.47 18.24
CA LEU A 91 8.06 0.61 19.67
C LEU A 91 8.74 -0.64 20.27
N TYR A 92 8.70 -1.77 19.56
CA TYR A 92 9.31 -3.04 20.01
C TYR A 92 10.75 -3.21 19.54
N ARG A 93 11.25 -2.27 18.74
CA ARG A 93 12.60 -2.27 18.19
C ARG A 93 13.39 -1.14 18.84
N GLU A 94 14.45 -1.48 19.58
CA GLU A 94 15.29 -0.49 20.26
C GLU A 94 16.02 0.45 19.29
N ASP A 95 16.27 -0.02 18.06
CA ASP A 95 16.93 0.71 16.99
C ASP A 95 16.00 1.63 16.18
N SER A 96 14.68 1.60 16.43
CA SER A 96 13.73 2.40 15.66
C SER A 96 13.80 3.89 16.00
N LEU A 97 13.41 4.74 15.05
CA LEU A 97 13.40 6.19 15.27
C LEU A 97 12.47 6.59 16.43
N ILE A 98 11.28 5.99 16.53
CA ILE A 98 10.34 6.29 17.62
C ILE A 98 10.88 5.83 18.99
N SER A 99 11.54 4.68 19.07
CA SER A 99 12.13 4.20 20.32
C SER A 99 13.30 5.07 20.75
N ARG A 100 14.15 5.48 19.81
CA ARG A 100 15.23 6.45 20.06
C ARG A 100 14.70 7.81 20.50
N LEU A 101 13.68 8.34 19.83
CA LEU A 101 13.03 9.59 20.21
C LEU A 101 12.47 9.51 21.63
N ASN A 102 11.77 8.43 21.98
CA ASN A 102 11.20 8.23 23.31
C ASN A 102 12.27 8.07 24.40
N ARG A 103 13.40 7.43 24.08
CA ARG A 103 14.52 7.20 25.02
C ARG A 103 15.38 8.44 25.22
N ASP A 104 15.76 9.09 24.11
CA ASP A 104 16.76 10.15 24.09
C ASP A 104 16.10 11.55 24.18
N GLY A 105 14.80 11.65 23.91
CA GLY A 105 14.02 12.89 23.90
C GLY A 105 14.18 13.75 22.65
N TYR A 106 15.12 13.40 21.77
CA TYR A 106 15.36 14.11 20.50
C TYR A 106 15.90 13.16 19.42
N LEU A 107 15.80 13.59 18.16
CA LEU A 107 16.48 12.97 17.02
C LEU A 107 17.26 14.03 16.26
N THR A 108 18.52 13.75 15.92
CA THR A 108 19.30 14.58 15.01
C THR A 108 18.92 14.25 13.57
N SER A 109 18.45 15.26 12.81
CA SER A 109 18.12 15.14 11.38
C SER A 109 17.16 13.98 11.04
N PRO A 110 15.95 13.93 11.61
CA PRO A 110 14.98 12.89 11.29
C PRO A 110 14.57 12.95 9.80
N PRO A 111 14.26 11.81 9.16
CA PRO A 111 13.75 11.77 7.79
C PRO A 111 12.46 12.59 7.63
N ALA A 112 12.25 13.16 6.45
CA ALA A 112 11.07 13.98 6.15
C ALA A 112 9.75 13.24 6.42
N ASP A 113 9.61 11.99 5.95
CA ASP A 113 8.42 11.17 6.18
C ASP A 113 8.13 10.94 7.67
N PHE A 114 9.17 10.89 8.51
CA PHE A 114 9.01 10.75 9.97
C PHE A 114 8.36 12.00 10.54
N LEU A 115 8.90 13.17 10.17
CA LEU A 115 8.38 14.46 10.59
C LEU A 115 6.96 14.67 10.08
N GLU A 116 6.68 14.33 8.81
CA GLU A 116 5.35 14.43 8.22
C GLU A 116 4.32 13.62 9.01
N LEU A 117 4.62 12.35 9.33
CA LEU A 117 3.69 11.53 10.10
C LEU A 117 3.47 12.08 11.51
N LEU A 118 4.51 12.54 12.20
CA LEU A 118 4.37 13.13 13.54
C LEU A 118 3.57 14.44 13.50
N SER A 119 3.79 15.29 12.48
CA SER A 119 3.00 16.50 12.27
C SER A 119 1.52 16.17 12.02
N LEU A 120 1.22 15.15 11.22
CA LEU A 120 -0.14 14.67 11.02
C LEU A 120 -0.75 14.12 12.32
N ALA A 121 0.00 13.35 13.11
CA ALA A 121 -0.46 12.80 14.39
C ALA A 121 -0.76 13.91 15.43
N ALA A 122 0.03 14.97 15.44
CA ALA A 122 -0.16 16.12 16.33
C ALA A 122 -1.52 16.82 16.11
N ILE A 123 -2.06 16.81 14.88
CA ILE A 123 -3.39 17.37 14.57
C ILE A 123 -4.52 16.63 15.33
N PHE A 124 -4.30 15.36 15.70
CA PHE A 124 -5.27 14.56 16.45
C PHE A 124 -5.07 14.61 17.98
N THR A 125 -4.07 15.35 18.48
CA THR A 125 -3.79 15.50 19.92
C THR A 125 -4.30 16.85 20.41
N ARG A 126 -5.01 16.86 21.55
CA ARG A 126 -5.48 18.10 22.22
C ARG A 126 -4.50 18.56 23.28
#